data_AF-A0A356X1I0-F1
#
_entry.id   AF-A0A356X1I0-F1
#
_cell.length_a   1.000
_cell.length_b   1.000
_cell.length_c   1.000
_cell.angle_alpha   90.00
_cell.angle_beta   90.00
_cell.angle_gamma   90.00
#
_symmetry.space_group_name_H-M   'P 1'
#
loop_
_entity.id
_entity.type
_entity.pdbx_description
1 polymer ?
#
loop_
_entity_poly.entity_id
_entity_poly.type
_entity_poly.pdbx_seq_one_letter_code
_entity_poly.pdbx_strand_id
1 'polypeptide(L)'
;MGVTRGNILEPGSGVGNFAGFLPDRENYRMVMVERSAISSRIASLLYPMQTVRHENFTDTDLSLYNLTGVVGNVPFGDLKIHTGRDPLAPLSPRIHDYFILKSLDALKPGGFLAVITSTGTMDKKDPSIRQAMIERAKFVGAYRLPSTAFKDNADTTVTTDILFFQKYAEHSGERHPDQDSKLNRLFAQDDLIESQVSYNGETYTAFYFPYYKEHPQHVLGEHIQGHHVQFYSRMGVKGQLNSSAIDKVLADGLTFPYPLPDEMPLYNIPDDGIMLDLPRNYHPGNIVFHEGKFYERQRRFYKLLSLGGGSGLSNRISSACKLLDAYDDYITALAQETPEKEALRAEFKELLTTHIETYGIPDEDEDLRKVFKFDNNLYKLTTLVKRDPINGELVHADIIDADSMFNRNYVPAVKDSDDLAELAMFGRSIGETL
;
A
#
# COMPACT_ATOMS: atom_id res chain seq x y z
N MET A 1 -10.37 17.67 15.47
CA MET A 1 -11.13 17.13 14.31
C MET A 1 -12.04 15.94 14.64
N GLY A 2 -11.82 15.15 15.70
CA GLY A 2 -12.86 14.27 16.27
C GLY A 2 -13.06 12.90 15.61
N VAL A 3 -12.17 12.49 14.71
CA VAL A 3 -12.18 11.14 14.12
C VAL A 3 -11.74 10.15 15.18
N THR A 4 -12.51 9.07 15.37
CA THR A 4 -12.21 8.01 16.34
C THR A 4 -12.10 6.62 15.73
N ARG A 5 -12.48 6.45 14.46
CA ARG A 5 -12.51 5.17 13.75
C ARG A 5 -12.56 5.35 12.23
N GLY A 6 -12.32 4.29 11.48
CA GLY A 6 -12.63 4.25 10.05
C GLY A 6 -11.62 3.56 9.15
N ASN A 7 -11.97 3.47 7.86
CA ASN A 7 -11.11 2.98 6.80
C ASN A 7 -10.38 4.15 6.16
N ILE A 8 -9.07 4.21 6.36
CA ILE A 8 -8.20 5.34 5.99
C ILE A 8 -7.33 4.94 4.82
N LEU A 9 -7.36 5.70 3.73
CA LEU A 9 -6.44 5.52 2.61
C LEU A 9 -5.16 6.33 2.83
N GLU A 10 -4.00 5.70 2.64
CA GLU A 10 -2.72 6.35 2.42
C GLU A 10 -2.28 6.14 0.97
N PRO A 11 -2.47 7.13 0.08
CA PRO A 11 -2.14 6.99 -1.33
C PRO A 11 -0.64 7.26 -1.55
N GLY A 12 0.11 6.24 -1.98
CA GLY A 12 1.58 6.33 -2.12
C GLY A 12 2.28 6.20 -0.76
N SER A 13 2.00 5.11 -0.04
CA SER A 13 2.37 4.99 1.39
C SER A 13 3.86 4.84 1.67
N GLY A 14 4.69 4.53 0.66
CA GLY A 14 6.07 4.13 0.89
C GLY A 14 6.14 2.94 1.84
N VAL A 15 6.89 3.09 2.95
CA VAL A 15 6.98 2.08 4.01
C VAL A 15 5.89 2.18 5.07
N GLY A 16 4.96 3.14 4.97
CA GLY A 16 3.81 3.33 5.86
C GLY A 16 4.11 4.19 7.09
N ASN A 17 4.72 5.36 6.92
CA ASN A 17 5.02 6.24 8.06
C ASN A 17 3.74 6.71 8.77
N PHE A 18 2.67 7.03 8.04
CA PHE A 18 1.41 7.44 8.65
C PHE A 18 0.72 6.29 9.39
N ALA A 19 0.82 5.06 8.88
CA ALA A 19 0.34 3.86 9.59
C ALA A 19 1.02 3.69 10.97
N GLY A 20 2.28 4.10 11.09
CA GLY A 20 3.04 4.10 12.34
C GLY A 20 2.45 5.02 13.43
N PHE A 21 1.74 6.08 13.01
CA PHE A 21 1.11 7.07 13.90
C PHE A 21 -0.38 6.85 14.12
N LEU A 22 -0.96 5.74 13.65
CA LEU A 22 -2.35 5.43 13.94
C LEU A 22 -2.54 5.28 15.46
N PRO A 23 -3.44 6.08 16.08
CA PRO A 23 -3.58 6.12 17.53
C PRO A 23 -4.16 4.83 18.11
N ASP A 24 -4.98 4.13 17.32
CA ASP A 24 -5.66 2.90 17.70
C ASP A 24 -5.71 1.97 16.47
N ARG A 25 -5.19 0.75 16.60
CA ARG A 25 -5.12 -0.21 15.48
C ARG A 25 -6.35 -1.12 15.40
N GLU A 26 -7.23 -1.07 16.40
CA GLU A 26 -8.49 -1.84 16.44
C GLU A 26 -9.61 -1.04 15.76
N ASN A 27 -9.70 0.25 16.04
CA ASN A 27 -10.73 1.14 15.51
C ASN A 27 -10.40 1.73 14.13
N TYR A 28 -9.15 1.61 13.66
CA TYR A 28 -8.73 2.09 12.35
C TYR A 28 -8.17 0.97 11.49
N ARG A 29 -8.56 0.99 10.21
CA ARG A 29 -7.95 0.18 9.15
C ARG A 29 -7.36 1.09 8.11
N MET A 30 -6.08 0.96 7.85
CA MET A 30 -5.40 1.69 6.80
C MET A 30 -5.24 0.84 5.55
N VAL A 31 -5.60 1.42 4.42
CA VAL A 31 -5.34 0.92 3.07
C VAL A 31 -4.15 1.71 2.53
N MET A 32 -3.01 1.03 2.43
CA MET A 32 -1.75 1.58 1.96
C MET A 32 -1.53 1.12 0.52
N VAL A 33 -1.51 2.05 -0.43
CA VAL A 33 -1.22 1.75 -1.83
C VAL A 33 0.19 2.21 -2.15
N GLU A 34 1.04 1.30 -2.61
CA GLU A 34 2.44 1.58 -2.90
C GLU A 34 2.90 0.87 -4.18
N ARG A 35 3.55 1.62 -5.07
CA ARG A 35 4.02 1.10 -6.35
C ARG A 35 5.35 0.34 -6.22
N SER A 36 6.19 0.69 -5.27
CA SER A 36 7.49 0.03 -5.03
C SER A 36 7.29 -1.34 -4.38
N ALA A 37 7.78 -2.39 -5.06
CA ALA A 37 7.77 -3.75 -4.54
C ALA A 37 8.53 -3.88 -3.21
N ILE A 38 9.63 -3.14 -3.05
CA ILE A 38 10.44 -3.18 -1.83
C ILE A 38 9.69 -2.47 -0.70
N SER A 39 9.22 -1.25 -0.94
CA SER A 39 8.55 -0.44 0.10
C SER A 39 7.25 -1.10 0.57
N SER A 40 6.45 -1.65 -0.35
CA SER A 40 5.21 -2.37 -0.02
C SER A 40 5.45 -3.67 0.77
N ARG A 41 6.53 -4.41 0.47
CA ARG A 41 6.94 -5.58 1.27
C ARG A 41 7.34 -5.17 2.69
N ILE A 42 8.14 -4.11 2.83
CA ILE A 42 8.52 -3.57 4.14
C ILE A 42 7.26 -3.13 4.92
N ALA A 43 6.37 -2.36 4.30
CA ALA A 43 5.13 -1.92 4.92
C ALA A 43 4.24 -3.10 5.37
N SER A 44 4.21 -4.18 4.59
CA SER A 44 3.45 -5.40 4.91
C SER A 44 3.98 -6.11 6.16
N LEU A 45 5.30 -6.11 6.34
CA LEU A 45 5.96 -6.68 7.52
C LEU A 45 5.78 -5.79 8.75
N LEU A 46 5.88 -4.47 8.59
CA LEU A 46 5.70 -3.51 9.70
C LEU A 46 4.24 -3.44 10.19
N TYR A 47 3.28 -3.62 9.28
CA TYR A 47 1.86 -3.40 9.53
C TYR A 47 1.01 -4.60 9.07
N PRO A 48 1.18 -5.80 9.67
CA PRO A 48 0.50 -7.02 9.22
C PRO A 48 -1.04 -6.92 9.33
N MET A 49 -1.55 -6.11 10.25
CA MET A 49 -2.97 -5.86 10.45
C MET A 49 -3.58 -4.82 9.49
N GLN A 50 -2.76 -4.14 8.69
CA GLN A 50 -3.20 -3.11 7.73
C GLN A 50 -3.16 -3.65 6.32
N THR A 51 -3.99 -3.09 5.43
CA THR A 51 -4.07 -3.55 4.04
C THR A 51 -2.98 -2.87 3.23
N VAL A 52 -2.07 -3.66 2.65
CA VAL A 52 -1.01 -3.14 1.77
C VAL A 52 -1.26 -3.64 0.36
N ARG A 53 -1.27 -2.71 -0.60
CA ARG A 53 -1.52 -2.98 -2.01
C ARG A 53 -0.27 -2.60 -2.80
N HIS A 54 0.43 -3.62 -3.31
CA HIS A 54 1.56 -3.42 -4.22
C HIS A 54 1.03 -3.27 -5.65
N GLU A 55 0.64 -2.06 -6.02
CA GLU A 55 0.05 -1.75 -7.31
C GLU A 55 0.16 -0.24 -7.61
N ASN A 56 -0.10 0.14 -8.86
CA ASN A 56 -0.17 1.54 -9.22
C ASN A 56 -1.47 2.15 -8.72
N PHE A 57 -1.39 3.30 -8.06
CA PHE A 57 -2.56 4.01 -7.56
C PHE A 57 -3.57 4.35 -8.67
N THR A 58 -3.14 4.53 -9.93
CA THR A 58 -4.09 4.73 -11.05
C THR A 58 -4.97 3.51 -11.30
N ASP A 59 -4.45 2.32 -11.03
CA ASP A 59 -5.08 1.04 -11.37
C ASP A 59 -5.82 0.42 -10.17
N THR A 60 -5.59 0.94 -8.96
CA THR A 60 -6.31 0.51 -7.75
C THR A 60 -7.80 0.82 -7.82
N ASP A 61 -8.62 -0.20 -7.57
CA ASP A 61 -10.05 -0.04 -7.32
C ASP A 61 -10.30 0.30 -5.85
N LEU A 62 -10.57 1.59 -5.58
CA LEU A 62 -10.79 2.08 -4.22
C LEU A 62 -12.24 1.84 -3.74
N SER A 63 -13.16 1.48 -4.63
CA SER A 63 -14.58 1.25 -4.28
C SER A 63 -14.74 0.07 -3.31
N LEU A 64 -13.74 -0.81 -3.28
CA LEU A 64 -13.68 -1.99 -2.43
C LEU A 64 -13.50 -1.66 -0.94
N TYR A 65 -13.04 -0.47 -0.58
CA TYR A 65 -12.57 -0.22 0.79
C TYR A 65 -13.51 0.61 1.65
N ASN A 66 -14.63 1.09 1.09
CA ASN A 66 -15.59 1.95 1.80
C ASN A 66 -14.89 3.04 2.63
N LEU A 67 -14.04 3.85 1.98
CA LEU A 67 -13.14 4.77 2.65
C LEU A 67 -13.88 5.89 3.38
N THR A 68 -13.50 6.14 4.62
CA THR A 68 -14.04 7.23 5.46
C THR A 68 -13.00 8.32 5.73
N GLY A 69 -11.74 8.06 5.44
CA GLY A 69 -10.66 9.03 5.55
C GLY A 69 -9.57 8.83 4.52
N VAL A 70 -8.84 9.89 4.21
CA VAL A 70 -7.61 9.86 3.40
C VAL A 70 -6.57 10.68 4.14
N VAL A 71 -5.41 10.11 4.39
CA VAL A 71 -4.26 10.79 4.99
C VAL A 71 -3.00 10.40 4.25
N GLY A 72 -2.14 11.35 3.89
CA GLY A 72 -0.87 10.99 3.30
C GLY A 72 -0.12 12.17 2.68
N ASN A 73 1.01 11.84 2.07
CA ASN A 73 1.80 12.78 1.29
C ASN A 73 1.67 12.44 -0.19
N VAL A 74 0.99 13.28 -0.98
CA VAL A 74 0.81 13.00 -2.42
C VAL A 74 2.11 13.28 -3.18
N PRO A 75 2.41 12.51 -4.24
CA PRO A 75 3.70 12.63 -4.95
C PRO A 75 3.89 14.02 -5.58
N PHE A 76 5.05 14.64 -5.33
CA PHE A 76 5.43 15.92 -5.90
C PHE A 76 6.05 15.73 -7.29
N GLY A 77 5.23 15.69 -8.33
CA GLY A 77 5.71 15.58 -9.71
C GLY A 77 4.90 16.44 -10.69
N ASP A 78 5.56 16.89 -11.76
CA ASP A 78 4.90 17.47 -12.94
C ASP A 78 4.68 16.39 -14.01
N LEU A 79 4.07 15.30 -13.59
CA LEU A 79 3.74 14.16 -14.43
C LEU A 79 2.23 14.18 -14.65
N LYS A 80 1.80 14.24 -15.91
CA LYS A 80 0.38 14.15 -16.25
C LYS A 80 -0.02 12.69 -16.37
N ILE A 81 -1.15 12.33 -15.75
CA ILE A 81 -1.73 11.00 -15.92
C ILE A 81 -2.61 11.03 -17.18
N HIS A 82 -2.21 10.28 -18.19
CA HIS A 82 -2.94 10.12 -19.45
C HIS A 82 -3.36 8.66 -19.60
N THR A 83 -4.46 8.30 -18.97
CA THR A 83 -5.08 6.98 -19.11
C THR A 83 -6.45 7.18 -19.75
N GLY A 84 -6.62 6.78 -21.01
CA GLY A 84 -7.85 7.04 -21.78
C GLY A 84 -9.13 6.37 -21.23
N ARG A 85 -9.02 5.56 -20.17
CA ARG A 85 -10.15 4.92 -19.48
C ARG A 85 -10.51 5.56 -18.14
N ASP A 86 -9.74 6.55 -17.69
CA ASP A 86 -9.93 7.17 -16.39
C ASP A 86 -10.96 8.31 -16.46
N PRO A 87 -11.98 8.36 -15.58
CA PRO A 87 -12.96 9.44 -15.55
C PRO A 87 -12.35 10.84 -15.36
N LEU A 88 -11.16 10.94 -14.77
CA LEU A 88 -10.43 12.19 -14.55
C LEU A 88 -9.57 12.60 -15.76
N ALA A 89 -9.42 11.75 -16.77
CA ALA A 89 -8.59 12.03 -17.94
C ALA A 89 -8.95 13.35 -18.67
N PRO A 90 -10.24 13.75 -18.81
CA PRO A 90 -10.60 15.04 -19.41
C PRO A 90 -10.04 16.26 -18.67
N LEU A 91 -9.80 16.15 -17.36
CA LEU A 91 -9.22 17.23 -16.54
C LEU A 91 -7.70 17.35 -16.72
N SER A 92 -7.04 16.35 -17.31
CA SER A 92 -5.59 16.31 -17.50
C SER A 92 -4.77 16.63 -16.22
N PRO A 93 -5.11 16.04 -15.06
CA PRO A 93 -4.50 16.43 -13.79
C PRO A 93 -3.01 16.05 -13.74
N ARG A 94 -2.22 16.86 -13.03
CA ARG A 94 -0.88 16.45 -12.60
C ARG A 94 -1.01 15.37 -11.53
N ILE A 95 0.03 14.57 -11.33
CA ILE A 95 -0.01 13.40 -10.43
C ILE A 95 -0.48 13.74 -9.00
N HIS A 96 -0.05 14.86 -8.42
CA HIS A 96 -0.51 15.30 -7.10
C HIS A 96 -2.02 15.63 -7.10
N ASP A 97 -2.50 16.32 -8.13
CA ASP A 97 -3.92 16.67 -8.27
C ASP A 97 -4.78 15.43 -8.53
N TYR A 98 -4.27 14.49 -9.33
CA TYR A 98 -4.92 13.21 -9.61
C TYR A 98 -5.10 12.41 -8.32
N PHE A 99 -4.07 12.32 -7.49
CA PHE A 99 -4.13 11.60 -6.21
C PHE A 99 -5.22 12.19 -5.31
N ILE A 100 -5.32 13.52 -5.24
CA ILE A 100 -6.37 14.20 -4.46
C ILE A 100 -7.75 13.91 -5.06
N LEU A 101 -7.95 14.13 -6.37
CA LEU A 101 -9.25 13.95 -7.02
C LEU A 101 -9.76 12.50 -6.91
N LYS A 102 -8.92 11.51 -7.22
CA LYS A 102 -9.28 10.09 -7.10
C LYS A 102 -9.61 9.71 -5.65
N SER A 103 -8.87 10.25 -4.68
CA SER A 103 -9.14 10.01 -3.26
C SER A 103 -10.45 10.65 -2.80
N LEU A 104 -10.75 11.87 -3.26
CA LEU A 104 -12.04 12.53 -3.00
C LEU A 104 -13.20 11.78 -3.64
N ASP A 105 -13.02 11.18 -4.82
CA ASP A 105 -14.04 10.36 -5.48
C ASP A 105 -14.34 9.06 -4.73
N ALA A 106 -13.32 8.47 -4.07
CA ALA A 106 -13.47 7.22 -3.34
C ALA A 106 -14.01 7.36 -1.91
N LEU A 107 -14.02 8.57 -1.35
CA LEU A 107 -14.56 8.82 -0.01
C LEU A 107 -16.08 8.65 0.05
N LYS A 108 -16.55 7.96 1.10
CA LYS A 108 -17.96 7.94 1.49
C LYS A 108 -18.45 9.35 1.86
N PRO A 109 -19.75 9.64 1.72
CA PRO A 109 -20.34 10.88 2.22
C PRO A 109 -19.92 11.17 3.67
N GLY A 110 -19.58 12.43 3.97
CA GLY A 110 -19.05 12.84 5.28
C GLY A 110 -17.60 12.42 5.59
N GLY A 111 -16.98 11.59 4.76
CA GLY A 111 -15.57 11.21 4.90
C GLY A 111 -14.62 12.40 4.70
N PHE A 112 -13.40 12.29 5.24
CA PHE A 112 -12.44 13.41 5.25
C PHE A 112 -11.18 13.12 4.44
N LEU A 113 -10.51 14.18 4.01
CA LEU A 113 -9.19 14.12 3.38
C LEU A 113 -8.26 15.13 4.05
N ALA A 114 -7.08 14.67 4.46
CA ALA A 114 -6.01 15.47 5.05
C ALA A 114 -4.66 15.08 4.41
N VAL A 115 -4.21 15.84 3.41
CA VAL A 115 -3.02 15.46 2.63
C VAL A 115 -2.00 16.57 2.56
N ILE A 116 -0.73 16.18 2.48
CA ILE A 116 0.37 17.07 2.17
C ILE A 116 0.52 17.12 0.65
N THR A 117 0.46 18.32 0.08
CA THR A 117 0.71 18.58 -1.34
C THR A 117 1.72 19.71 -1.52
N SER A 118 2.26 19.85 -2.72
CA SER A 118 3.07 21.02 -3.07
C SER A 118 2.19 22.26 -3.27
N THR A 119 2.80 23.44 -3.19
CA THR A 119 2.15 24.71 -3.61
C THR A 119 1.58 24.68 -5.03
N GLY A 120 1.99 23.71 -5.87
CA GLY A 120 1.49 23.52 -7.22
C GLY A 120 0.00 23.17 -7.33
N THR A 121 -0.66 22.73 -6.25
CA THR A 121 -2.12 22.58 -6.22
C THR A 121 -2.81 23.92 -5.93
N MET A 122 -2.34 24.63 -4.90
CA MET A 122 -2.99 25.85 -4.37
C MET A 122 -2.70 27.10 -5.21
N ASP A 123 -1.44 27.29 -5.62
CA ASP A 123 -0.97 28.53 -6.26
C ASP A 123 -1.00 28.42 -7.80
N LYS A 124 -1.68 27.42 -8.37
CA LYS A 124 -1.80 27.25 -9.83
C LYS A 124 -2.79 28.27 -10.41
N LYS A 125 -2.38 28.98 -11.48
CA LYS A 125 -3.24 29.98 -12.13
C LYS A 125 -4.55 29.40 -12.67
N ASP A 126 -4.48 28.23 -13.32
CA ASP A 126 -5.67 27.53 -13.81
C ASP A 126 -6.47 26.95 -12.62
N PRO A 127 -7.73 27.39 -12.40
CA PRO A 127 -8.56 26.92 -11.30
C PRO A 127 -9.31 25.62 -11.62
N SER A 128 -9.26 25.10 -12.86
CA SER A 128 -10.07 23.95 -13.32
C SER A 128 -10.04 22.74 -12.37
N ILE A 129 -8.84 22.38 -11.91
CA ILE A 129 -8.64 21.30 -10.94
C ILE A 129 -9.23 21.64 -9.57
N ARG A 130 -9.08 22.88 -9.11
CA ARG A 130 -9.64 23.32 -7.83
C ARG A 130 -11.17 23.34 -7.86
N GLN A 131 -11.74 23.72 -9.00
CA GLN A 131 -13.18 23.62 -9.27
C GLN A 131 -13.65 22.17 -9.20
N ALA A 132 -12.94 21.25 -9.86
CA ALA A 132 -13.24 19.83 -9.77
C ALA A 132 -13.14 19.26 -8.34
N MET A 133 -12.24 19.78 -7.49
CA MET A 133 -12.17 19.39 -6.07
C MET A 133 -13.40 19.87 -5.28
N ILE A 134 -13.84 21.12 -5.46
CA ILE A 134 -15.00 21.65 -4.72
C ILE A 134 -16.33 21.08 -5.19
N GLU A 135 -16.42 20.55 -6.41
CA GLU A 135 -17.58 19.75 -6.86
C GLU A 135 -17.74 18.47 -6.03
N ARG A 136 -16.62 17.91 -5.54
CA ARG A 136 -16.58 16.63 -4.83
C ARG A 136 -16.70 16.79 -3.31
N ALA A 137 -16.11 17.84 -2.75
CA ALA A 137 -15.97 18.00 -1.31
C ALA A 137 -15.92 19.47 -0.89
N LYS A 138 -16.27 19.74 0.37
CA LYS A 138 -16.10 21.05 1.00
C LYS A 138 -14.65 21.23 1.39
N PHE A 139 -14.04 22.33 0.96
CA PHE A 139 -12.75 22.78 1.48
C PHE A 139 -12.94 23.24 2.93
N VAL A 140 -12.20 22.63 3.85
CA VAL A 140 -12.29 22.90 5.29
C VAL A 140 -11.23 23.90 5.71
N GLY A 141 -10.04 23.78 5.12
CA GLY A 141 -8.93 24.69 5.38
C GLY A 141 -7.60 24.10 4.93
N ALA A 142 -6.54 24.87 5.11
CA ALA A 142 -5.17 24.46 4.84
C ALA A 142 -4.18 25.10 5.82
N TYR A 143 -2.99 24.52 5.95
CA TYR A 143 -1.83 25.17 6.56
C TYR A 143 -0.64 25.12 5.60
N ARG A 144 0.07 26.24 5.44
CA ARG A 144 1.30 26.33 4.66
C ARG A 144 2.52 26.12 5.55
N LEU A 145 3.34 25.14 5.22
CA LEU A 145 4.50 24.75 6.02
C LEU A 145 5.74 25.57 5.64
N PRO A 146 6.71 25.73 6.57
CA PRO A 146 8.03 26.24 6.24
C PRO A 146 8.67 25.47 5.10
N SER A 147 9.41 26.16 4.22
CA SER A 147 10.14 25.51 3.12
C SER A 147 11.22 24.53 3.63
N THR A 148 11.55 24.56 4.92
CA THR A 148 12.50 23.65 5.59
C THR A 148 11.84 22.40 6.17
N ALA A 149 10.50 22.27 6.12
CA ALA A 149 9.75 21.19 6.77
C ALA A 149 10.19 19.76 6.36
N PHE A 150 10.70 19.61 5.14
CA PHE A 150 11.16 18.33 4.59
C PHE A 150 12.67 18.25 4.39
N LYS A 151 13.42 19.23 4.90
CA LYS A 151 14.87 19.31 4.69
C LYS A 151 15.60 18.14 5.36
N ASP A 152 15.30 17.87 6.62
CA ASP A 152 16.04 16.85 7.39
C ASP A 152 15.67 15.41 6.97
N ASN A 153 14.44 15.21 6.50
CA ASN A 153 13.93 13.88 6.14
C ASN A 153 14.06 13.54 4.64
N ALA A 154 14.06 14.54 3.75
CA ALA A 154 14.00 14.34 2.31
C ALA A 154 14.98 15.22 1.51
N ASP A 155 15.82 16.02 2.18
CA ASP A 155 16.81 16.93 1.59
C ASP A 155 16.24 17.86 0.50
N THR A 156 15.00 18.33 0.71
CA THR A 156 14.36 19.31 -0.20
C THR A 156 13.91 20.56 0.54
N THR A 157 13.94 21.69 -0.17
CA THR A 157 13.49 23.01 0.35
C THR A 157 12.21 23.49 -0.34
N VAL A 158 11.27 22.56 -0.54
CA VAL A 158 10.00 22.83 -1.22
C VAL A 158 8.95 23.27 -0.20
N THR A 159 8.28 24.39 -0.50
CA THR A 159 7.09 24.82 0.24
C THR A 159 5.92 23.88 -0.05
N THR A 160 5.27 23.43 1.00
CA THR A 160 4.16 22.47 0.96
C THR A 160 2.97 22.98 1.76
N ASP A 161 1.80 22.49 1.41
CA ASP A 161 0.53 22.79 2.05
C ASP A 161 -0.06 21.48 2.61
N ILE A 162 -0.64 21.53 3.81
CA ILE A 162 -1.55 20.48 4.30
C ILE A 162 -2.97 20.93 3.98
N LEU A 163 -3.69 20.15 3.18
CA LEU A 163 -5.04 20.46 2.75
C LEU A 163 -6.06 19.59 3.47
N PHE A 164 -7.16 20.21 3.92
CA PHE A 164 -8.28 19.55 4.56
C PHE A 164 -9.56 19.72 3.74
N PHE A 165 -10.19 18.60 3.43
CA PHE A 165 -11.49 18.54 2.79
C PHE A 165 -12.40 17.58 3.55
N GLN A 166 -13.71 17.79 3.42
CA GLN A 166 -14.71 16.81 3.81
C GLN A 166 -15.68 16.57 2.65
N LYS A 167 -15.84 15.29 2.26
CA LYS A 167 -16.83 14.86 1.28
C LYS A 167 -18.19 15.35 1.74
N TYR A 168 -18.98 15.89 0.81
CA TYR A 168 -20.34 16.32 1.12
C TYR A 168 -21.13 15.20 1.79
N ALA A 169 -21.94 15.55 2.77
CA ALA A 169 -22.93 14.64 3.33
C ALA A 169 -23.96 14.30 2.25
N GLU A 170 -24.73 13.22 2.47
CA GLU A 170 -25.82 12.89 1.57
C GLU A 170 -26.83 14.04 1.48
N HIS A 171 -27.24 14.35 0.26
CA HIS A 171 -28.16 15.44 -0.03
C HIS A 171 -29.09 15.03 -1.18
N SER A 172 -30.36 15.40 -1.07
CA SER A 172 -31.41 15.00 -2.02
C SER A 172 -31.46 15.84 -3.30
N GLY A 173 -30.71 16.94 -3.37
CA GLY A 173 -30.61 17.81 -4.54
C GLY A 173 -29.40 17.51 -5.44
N GLU A 174 -29.45 17.99 -6.68
CA GLU A 174 -28.37 17.81 -7.67
C GLU A 174 -27.05 18.46 -7.25
N ARG A 175 -27.11 19.53 -6.46
CA ARG A 175 -25.94 20.29 -6.00
C ARG A 175 -26.00 20.52 -4.50
N HIS A 176 -24.93 20.14 -3.79
CA HIS A 176 -24.85 20.38 -2.35
C HIS A 176 -24.69 21.88 -2.05
N PRO A 177 -25.43 22.46 -1.08
CA PRO A 177 -25.43 23.92 -0.83
C PRO A 177 -24.05 24.47 -0.46
N ASP A 178 -23.22 23.67 0.22
CA ASP A 178 -21.86 24.07 0.58
C ASP A 178 -20.89 24.16 -0.61
N GLN A 179 -21.26 23.72 -1.81
CA GLN A 179 -20.42 23.93 -3.00
C GLN A 179 -20.13 25.41 -3.24
N ASP A 180 -21.07 26.30 -2.91
CA ASP A 180 -20.91 27.75 -3.00
C ASP A 180 -20.55 28.41 -1.65
N SER A 181 -20.06 27.64 -0.68
CA SER A 181 -19.60 28.18 0.61
C SER A 181 -18.45 29.17 0.42
N LYS A 182 -18.29 30.12 1.36
CA LYS A 182 -17.22 31.13 1.31
C LYS A 182 -15.84 30.51 1.09
N LEU A 183 -15.53 29.43 1.81
CA LEU A 183 -14.25 28.72 1.71
C LEU A 183 -14.05 28.06 0.34
N ASN A 184 -15.10 27.50 -0.26
CA ASN A 184 -15.00 26.94 -1.61
C ASN A 184 -14.83 28.02 -2.70
N ARG A 185 -15.44 29.19 -2.53
CA ARG A 185 -15.22 30.32 -3.45
C ARG A 185 -13.79 30.82 -3.36
N LEU A 186 -13.28 31.04 -2.14
CA LEU A 186 -11.85 31.31 -1.91
C LEU A 186 -10.98 30.21 -2.51
N PHE A 187 -11.46 28.95 -2.50
CA PHE A 187 -10.66 27.84 -2.98
C PHE A 187 -10.57 27.75 -4.51
N ALA A 188 -11.67 27.98 -5.22
CA ALA A 188 -11.77 27.63 -6.64
C ALA A 188 -12.27 28.75 -7.56
N GLN A 189 -12.80 29.84 -7.02
CA GLN A 189 -13.43 30.91 -7.80
C GLN A 189 -12.67 32.22 -7.71
N ASP A 190 -12.12 32.55 -6.54
CA ASP A 190 -11.39 33.79 -6.34
C ASP A 190 -10.03 33.76 -7.07
N ASP A 191 -9.68 34.90 -7.67
CA ASP A 191 -8.40 35.08 -8.34
C ASP A 191 -7.23 34.95 -7.36
N LEU A 192 -6.12 34.39 -7.85
CA LEU A 192 -4.89 34.37 -7.07
C LEU A 192 -4.43 35.80 -6.77
N ILE A 193 -3.85 35.98 -5.58
CA ILE A 193 -3.25 37.25 -5.20
C ILE A 193 -1.89 37.37 -5.89
N GLU A 194 -1.69 38.47 -6.58
CA GLU A 194 -0.41 38.86 -7.12
C GLU A 194 0.41 39.63 -6.08
N SER A 195 1.66 39.22 -5.87
CA SER A 195 2.62 39.89 -5.00
C SER A 195 3.90 40.18 -5.76
N GLN A 196 4.32 41.44 -5.78
CA GLN A 196 5.53 41.89 -6.47
C GLN A 196 6.56 42.39 -5.47
N VAL A 197 7.80 41.94 -5.60
CA VAL A 197 8.96 42.48 -4.88
C VAL A 197 10.07 42.84 -5.84
N SER A 198 10.83 43.88 -5.53
CA SER A 198 12.01 44.27 -6.29
C SER A 198 13.27 43.94 -5.51
N TYR A 199 14.25 43.32 -6.16
CA TYR A 199 15.58 43.08 -5.60
C TYR A 199 16.64 43.33 -6.68
N ASN A 200 17.65 44.13 -6.36
CA ASN A 200 18.70 44.55 -7.30
C ASN A 200 18.21 45.09 -8.66
N GLY A 201 17.05 45.74 -8.69
CA GLY A 201 16.46 46.30 -9.91
C GLY A 201 15.64 45.30 -10.75
N GLU A 202 15.60 44.02 -10.37
CA GLU A 202 14.70 43.02 -10.96
C GLU A 202 13.40 42.94 -10.16
N THR A 203 12.27 42.75 -10.86
CA THR A 203 10.95 42.58 -10.22
C THR A 203 10.52 41.11 -10.30
N TYR A 204 10.18 40.54 -9.16
CA TYR A 204 9.70 39.18 -9.01
C TYR A 204 8.22 39.18 -8.66
N THR A 205 7.42 38.56 -9.52
CA THR A 205 5.98 38.39 -9.33
C THR A 205 5.69 36.97 -8.87
N ALA A 206 5.12 36.83 -7.68
CA ALA A 206 4.60 35.58 -7.15
C ALA A 206 3.08 35.62 -7.09
N PHE A 207 2.45 34.46 -7.31
CA PHE A 207 1.01 34.29 -7.13
C PHE A 207 0.78 33.36 -5.94
N TYR A 208 -0.18 33.71 -5.09
CA TYR A 208 -0.56 32.84 -3.98
C TYR A 208 -2.04 32.90 -3.67
N PHE A 209 -2.45 31.87 -2.95
CA PHE A 209 -3.84 31.58 -2.70
C PHE A 209 -4.54 32.58 -1.75
N PRO A 210 -5.74 33.07 -2.09
CA PRO A 210 -6.43 34.12 -1.31
C PRO A 210 -6.80 33.68 0.11
N TYR A 211 -7.01 32.39 0.35
CA TYR A 211 -7.23 31.85 1.69
C TYR A 211 -6.14 32.28 2.69
N TYR A 212 -4.87 32.34 2.29
CA TYR A 212 -3.78 32.72 3.20
C TYR A 212 -3.76 34.23 3.52
N LYS A 213 -4.44 35.06 2.73
CA LYS A 213 -4.67 36.48 3.07
C LYS A 213 -5.78 36.62 4.10
N GLU A 214 -6.83 35.81 4.01
CA GLU A 214 -7.92 35.81 5.00
C GLU A 214 -7.54 35.06 6.30
N HIS A 215 -6.65 34.08 6.20
CA HIS A 215 -6.18 33.25 7.31
C HIS A 215 -4.64 33.28 7.42
N PRO A 216 -4.03 34.45 7.69
CA PRO A 216 -2.56 34.56 7.76
C PRO A 216 -1.94 33.69 8.85
N GLN A 217 -2.68 33.38 9.92
CA GLN A 217 -2.24 32.47 10.98
C GLN A 217 -2.03 31.02 10.51
N HIS A 218 -2.58 30.65 9.35
CA HIS A 218 -2.38 29.33 8.75
C HIS A 218 -1.10 29.22 7.91
N VAL A 219 -0.36 30.31 7.78
CA VAL A 219 1.01 30.30 7.27
C VAL A 219 1.94 30.10 8.47
N LEU A 220 2.59 28.94 8.56
CA LEU A 220 3.41 28.57 9.73
C LEU A 220 4.81 29.19 9.67
N GLY A 221 4.87 30.51 9.50
CA GLY A 221 6.10 31.28 9.38
C GLY A 221 5.87 32.60 8.66
N GLU A 222 6.93 33.13 8.06
CA GLU A 222 6.89 34.37 7.29
C GLU A 222 6.89 34.07 5.79
N HIS A 223 5.93 34.64 5.05
CA HIS A 223 5.92 34.55 3.59
C HIS A 223 7.17 35.21 2.99
N ILE A 224 7.82 34.50 2.07
CA ILE A 224 9.01 34.96 1.34
C ILE A 224 8.84 34.73 -0.16
N GLN A 225 9.51 35.53 -1.00
CA GLN A 225 9.48 35.38 -2.45
C GLN A 225 10.77 35.92 -3.10
N GLY A 226 10.87 35.82 -4.43
CA GLY A 226 12.06 36.25 -5.17
C GLY A 226 13.29 35.40 -4.84
N HIS A 227 14.45 36.02 -4.65
CA HIS A 227 15.71 35.31 -4.38
C HIS A 227 15.74 34.47 -3.10
N HIS A 228 14.76 34.61 -2.21
CA HIS A 228 14.68 33.81 -0.99
C HIS A 228 14.04 32.43 -1.21
N VAL A 229 13.51 32.15 -2.41
CA VAL A 229 12.80 30.90 -2.71
C VAL A 229 13.38 30.20 -3.94
N GLN A 230 13.24 28.87 -3.98
CA GLN A 230 13.70 28.05 -5.10
C GLN A 230 12.95 28.37 -6.41
N PHE A 231 11.68 28.78 -6.33
CA PHE A 231 10.85 29.12 -7.49
C PHE A 231 10.37 30.57 -7.40
N TYR A 232 10.97 31.45 -8.21
CA TYR A 232 10.73 32.90 -8.14
C TYR A 232 9.28 33.35 -8.37
N SER A 233 8.48 32.52 -9.04
CA SER A 233 7.06 32.77 -9.31
C SER A 233 6.11 32.29 -8.20
N ARG A 234 6.65 31.78 -7.08
CA ARG A 234 5.87 31.21 -5.97
C ARG A 234 6.24 31.86 -4.64
N MET A 235 5.29 31.80 -3.70
CA MET A 235 5.54 32.14 -2.31
C MET A 235 6.16 30.95 -1.57
N GLY A 236 7.19 31.21 -0.79
CA GLY A 236 7.74 30.30 0.20
C GLY A 236 7.43 30.74 1.61
N VAL A 237 7.86 29.93 2.59
CA VAL A 237 7.69 30.26 4.01
C VAL A 237 9.03 30.09 4.72
N LYS A 238 9.52 31.20 5.29
CA LYS A 238 10.66 31.21 6.19
C LYS A 238 10.19 30.84 7.59
N GLY A 239 10.80 29.81 8.15
CA GLY A 239 10.48 29.33 9.49
C GLY A 239 11.09 27.96 9.76
N GLN A 240 10.72 27.38 10.90
CA GLN A 240 11.04 26.01 11.27
C GLN A 240 9.82 25.41 11.97
N LEU A 241 9.56 24.13 11.72
CA LEU A 241 8.56 23.40 12.48
C LEU A 241 9.12 23.12 13.87
N ASN A 242 8.42 23.61 14.89
CA ASN A 242 8.74 23.41 16.30
C ASN A 242 7.44 23.16 17.08
N SER A 243 7.55 22.79 18.36
CA SER A 243 6.39 22.50 19.21
C SER A 243 5.38 23.65 19.23
N SER A 244 5.84 24.91 19.26
CA SER A 244 4.93 26.06 19.23
C SER A 244 4.13 26.18 17.93
N ALA A 245 4.72 25.85 16.78
CA ALA A 245 4.00 25.81 15.51
C ALA A 245 2.95 24.69 15.50
N ILE A 246 3.27 23.53 16.07
CA ILE A 246 2.34 22.39 16.21
C ILE A 246 1.19 22.77 17.14
N ASP A 247 1.49 23.33 18.32
CA ASP A 247 0.48 23.74 19.30
C ASP A 247 -0.49 24.78 18.73
N LYS A 248 0.01 25.71 17.91
CA LYS A 248 -0.85 26.67 17.19
C LYS A 248 -1.83 25.99 16.26
N VAL A 249 -1.37 25.02 15.46
CA VAL A 249 -2.23 24.25 14.55
C VAL A 249 -3.26 23.45 15.36
N LEU A 250 -2.86 22.83 16.45
CA LEU A 250 -3.77 22.04 17.31
C LEU A 250 -4.81 22.93 18.02
N ALA A 251 -4.46 24.18 18.36
CA ALA A 251 -5.34 25.13 19.02
C ALA A 251 -6.28 25.90 18.08
N ASP A 252 -6.02 25.88 16.77
CA ASP A 252 -6.77 26.63 15.76
C ASP A 252 -8.26 26.23 15.67
N GLY A 253 -8.60 25.03 16.12
CA GLY A 253 -10.00 24.60 16.24
C GLY A 253 -10.66 24.23 14.91
N LEU A 254 -9.87 23.90 13.89
CA LEU A 254 -10.39 23.38 12.61
C LEU A 254 -11.29 22.16 12.86
N THR A 255 -12.52 22.21 12.36
CA THR A 255 -13.54 21.16 12.56
C THR A 255 -14.13 20.71 11.23
N PHE A 256 -14.47 19.43 11.17
CA PHE A 256 -15.22 18.85 10.06
C PHE A 256 -16.70 19.18 10.23
N PRO A 257 -17.34 19.91 9.29
CA PRO A 257 -18.70 20.40 9.46
C PRO A 257 -19.80 19.34 9.36
N TYR A 258 -19.52 18.17 8.78
CA TYR A 258 -20.49 17.07 8.70
C TYR A 258 -20.18 16.00 9.75
N PRO A 259 -21.21 15.24 10.19
CA PRO A 259 -21.01 14.07 11.02
C PRO A 259 -19.95 13.14 10.43
N LEU A 260 -19.02 12.71 11.27
CA LEU A 260 -18.04 11.70 10.90
C LEU A 260 -18.71 10.32 10.95
N PRO A 261 -18.24 9.34 10.17
CA PRO A 261 -18.81 8.00 10.19
C PRO A 261 -18.79 7.37 11.60
N ASP A 262 -19.98 7.01 12.09
CA ASP A 262 -20.19 6.46 13.44
C ASP A 262 -19.77 4.98 13.56
N GLU A 263 -19.71 4.27 12.44
CA GLU A 263 -19.28 2.87 12.35
C GLU A 263 -18.09 2.74 11.39
N MET A 264 -17.19 1.81 11.69
CA MET A 264 -16.13 1.44 10.75
C MET A 264 -16.76 0.55 9.67
N PRO A 265 -16.90 1.02 8.42
CA PRO A 265 -17.55 0.22 7.40
C PRO A 265 -16.69 -1.01 7.09
N LEU A 266 -17.35 -2.15 6.85
CA LEU A 266 -16.65 -3.30 6.29
C LEU A 266 -16.12 -2.93 4.90
N TYR A 267 -15.03 -3.54 4.47
CA TYR A 267 -14.64 -3.44 3.07
C TYR A 267 -15.72 -4.07 2.20
N ASN A 268 -16.03 -3.42 1.08
CA ASN A 268 -16.80 -3.98 -0.04
C ASN A 268 -15.87 -4.68 -1.03
N ILE A 269 -14.80 -5.32 -0.55
CA ILE A 269 -14.07 -6.29 -1.35
C ILE A 269 -15.10 -7.40 -1.53
N PRO A 270 -15.64 -7.61 -2.74
CA PRO A 270 -16.50 -8.75 -2.93
C PRO A 270 -15.72 -9.97 -2.45
N ASP A 271 -16.37 -10.85 -1.71
CA ASP A 271 -15.86 -12.18 -1.41
C ASP A 271 -15.75 -12.94 -2.76
N ASP A 272 -14.83 -12.51 -3.63
CA ASP A 272 -14.47 -13.16 -4.89
C ASP A 272 -13.68 -14.44 -4.61
N GLY A 273 -13.39 -14.68 -3.34
CA GLY A 273 -12.88 -15.94 -2.86
C GLY A 273 -13.83 -16.58 -1.88
N ILE A 274 -13.72 -17.90 -1.82
CA ILE A 274 -14.49 -18.72 -0.89
C ILE A 274 -13.65 -18.99 0.35
N MET A 275 -14.31 -19.30 1.46
CA MET A 275 -13.64 -20.00 2.55
C MET A 275 -13.56 -21.47 2.15
N LEU A 276 -12.36 -22.02 2.23
CA LEU A 276 -12.14 -23.45 2.03
C LEU A 276 -11.96 -24.11 3.38
N ASP A 277 -12.64 -25.23 3.58
CA ASP A 277 -12.37 -26.13 4.70
C ASP A 277 -11.19 -27.02 4.32
N LEU A 278 -10.00 -26.63 4.77
CA LEU A 278 -8.74 -27.29 4.45
C LEU A 278 -8.13 -27.89 5.72
N PRO A 279 -7.42 -29.02 5.60
CA PRO A 279 -6.82 -29.69 6.75
C PRO A 279 -5.66 -28.89 7.38
N ARG A 280 -5.18 -27.84 6.71
CA ARG A 280 -4.08 -26.98 7.18
C ARG A 280 -4.27 -25.52 6.78
N ASN A 281 -3.49 -24.66 7.42
CA ASN A 281 -3.38 -23.26 7.06
C ASN A 281 -2.36 -23.06 5.93
N TYR A 282 -2.58 -22.02 5.14
CA TYR A 282 -1.69 -21.61 4.05
C TYR A 282 -1.37 -20.12 4.19
N HIS A 283 -0.15 -19.74 3.81
CA HIS A 283 0.28 -18.35 3.78
C HIS A 283 -0.35 -17.59 2.59
N PRO A 284 -0.59 -16.28 2.74
CA PRO A 284 -1.00 -15.44 1.62
C PRO A 284 -0.04 -15.56 0.43
N GLY A 285 -0.58 -15.82 -0.76
CA GLY A 285 0.17 -16.08 -1.99
C GLY A 285 0.31 -17.56 -2.35
N ASN A 286 0.05 -18.49 -1.41
CA ASN A 286 0.12 -19.92 -1.72
C ASN A 286 -0.95 -20.36 -2.71
N ILE A 287 -0.57 -21.24 -3.64
CA ILE A 287 -1.49 -21.89 -4.58
C ILE A 287 -1.92 -23.23 -3.99
N VAL A 288 -3.22 -23.36 -3.76
CA VAL A 288 -3.85 -24.54 -3.17
C VAL A 288 -4.71 -25.23 -4.21
N PHE A 289 -4.67 -26.56 -4.23
CA PHE A 289 -5.56 -27.38 -5.05
C PHE A 289 -6.64 -28.04 -4.18
N HIS A 290 -7.91 -27.71 -4.43
CA HIS A 290 -9.04 -28.22 -3.64
C HIS A 290 -10.25 -28.47 -4.55
N GLU A 291 -10.89 -29.63 -4.39
CA GLU A 291 -12.08 -30.05 -5.17
C GLU A 291 -11.96 -29.83 -6.69
N GLY A 292 -10.78 -30.12 -7.26
CA GLY A 292 -10.54 -30.02 -8.70
C GLY A 292 -10.28 -28.59 -9.20
N LYS A 293 -10.13 -27.60 -8.32
CA LYS A 293 -9.87 -26.20 -8.65
C LYS A 293 -8.62 -25.69 -7.95
N PHE A 294 -8.03 -24.64 -8.51
CA PHE A 294 -6.89 -23.94 -7.92
C PHE A 294 -7.36 -22.67 -7.25
N TYR A 295 -6.75 -22.36 -6.11
CA TYR A 295 -7.01 -21.14 -5.39
C TYR A 295 -5.71 -20.51 -4.94
N GLU A 296 -5.62 -19.19 -5.06
CA GLU A 296 -4.56 -18.42 -4.42
C GLU A 296 -5.05 -17.97 -3.04
N ARG A 297 -4.33 -18.36 -1.99
CA ARG A 297 -4.61 -17.93 -0.62
C ARG A 297 -4.45 -16.42 -0.53
N GLN A 298 -5.54 -15.73 -0.20
CA GLN A 298 -5.52 -14.32 0.19
C GLN A 298 -5.48 -14.23 1.71
N ARG A 299 -5.30 -13.03 2.28
CA ARG A 299 -5.22 -12.87 3.74
C ARG A 299 -6.44 -13.40 4.51
N ARG A 300 -7.63 -13.36 3.91
CA ARG A 300 -8.90 -13.76 4.55
C ARG A 300 -9.59 -14.93 3.86
N PHE A 301 -9.57 -14.99 2.54
CA PHE A 301 -10.27 -16.00 1.73
C PHE A 301 -9.35 -16.71 0.73
N TYR A 302 -9.90 -17.56 -0.13
CA TYR A 302 -9.21 -18.24 -1.23
C TYR A 302 -9.76 -17.77 -2.57
N LYS A 303 -8.93 -17.09 -3.37
CA LYS A 303 -9.35 -16.56 -4.68
C LYS A 303 -9.22 -17.65 -5.74
N LEU A 304 -10.27 -17.90 -6.51
CA LEU A 304 -10.21 -18.88 -7.60
C LEU A 304 -9.16 -18.48 -8.65
N LEU A 305 -8.27 -19.42 -8.98
CA LEU A 305 -7.22 -19.26 -9.97
C LEU A 305 -7.57 -20.06 -11.24
N SER A 306 -7.74 -19.35 -12.35
CA SER A 306 -7.97 -19.95 -13.67
C SER A 306 -6.65 -20.14 -14.41
N LEU A 307 -6.33 -21.39 -14.76
CA LEU A 307 -5.13 -21.73 -15.53
C LEU A 307 -5.43 -21.71 -17.04
N GLY A 308 -4.63 -21.00 -17.83
CA GLY A 308 -4.83 -20.81 -19.28
C GLY A 308 -4.31 -21.94 -20.19
N GLY A 309 -3.88 -23.08 -19.65
CA GLY A 309 -3.10 -24.11 -20.36
C GLY A 309 -3.76 -25.48 -20.54
N GLY A 310 -5.07 -25.59 -20.35
CA GLY A 310 -5.81 -26.86 -20.49
C GLY A 310 -5.48 -27.90 -19.40
N SER A 311 -5.91 -29.15 -19.62
CA SER A 311 -5.81 -30.23 -18.63
C SER A 311 -4.37 -30.64 -18.29
N GLY A 312 -3.43 -30.52 -19.25
CA GLY A 312 -2.02 -30.84 -19.03
C GLY A 312 -1.37 -29.93 -17.98
N LEU A 313 -1.55 -28.61 -18.12
CA LEU A 313 -1.07 -27.64 -17.13
C LEU A 313 -1.76 -27.84 -15.78
N SER A 314 -3.07 -28.04 -15.79
CA SER A 314 -3.84 -28.30 -14.57
C SER A 314 -3.30 -29.50 -13.79
N ASN A 315 -3.06 -30.63 -14.46
CA ASN A 315 -2.55 -31.83 -13.79
C ASN A 315 -1.14 -31.61 -13.24
N ARG A 316 -0.29 -30.87 -13.96
CA ARG A 316 1.05 -30.50 -13.50
C ARG A 316 1.03 -29.64 -12.24
N ILE A 317 0.25 -28.54 -12.25
CA ILE A 317 0.13 -27.65 -11.09
C ILE A 317 -0.49 -28.39 -9.90
N SER A 318 -1.49 -29.24 -10.12
CA SER A 318 -2.08 -30.09 -9.07
C SER A 318 -1.04 -31.02 -8.45
N SER A 319 -0.19 -31.64 -9.27
CA SER A 319 0.89 -32.50 -8.79
C SER A 319 1.92 -31.72 -7.97
N ALA A 320 2.25 -30.49 -8.36
CA ALA A 320 3.14 -29.62 -7.58
C ALA A 320 2.54 -29.19 -6.23
N CYS A 321 1.25 -28.85 -6.17
CA CYS A 321 0.56 -28.55 -4.91
C CYS A 321 0.62 -29.77 -3.95
N LYS A 322 0.32 -30.98 -4.45
CA LYS A 322 0.40 -32.21 -3.64
C LYS A 322 1.81 -32.48 -3.12
N LEU A 323 2.81 -32.22 -3.95
CA LEU A 323 4.21 -32.38 -3.56
C LEU A 323 4.59 -31.42 -2.41
N LEU A 324 4.11 -30.18 -2.45
CA LEU A 324 4.29 -29.21 -1.38
C LEU A 324 3.56 -29.63 -0.09
N ASP A 325 2.31 -30.09 -0.20
CA ASP A 325 1.56 -30.56 0.97
C ASP A 325 2.24 -31.77 1.63
N ALA A 326 2.68 -32.75 0.85
CA ALA A 326 3.40 -33.92 1.36
C ALA A 326 4.77 -33.56 1.95
N TYR A 327 5.46 -32.58 1.35
CA TYR A 327 6.71 -32.04 1.91
C TYR A 327 6.47 -31.44 3.29
N ASP A 328 5.46 -30.59 3.45
CA ASP A 328 5.18 -29.92 4.72
C ASP A 328 4.73 -30.93 5.80
N ASP A 329 3.99 -31.99 5.45
CA ASP A 329 3.65 -33.07 6.39
C ASP A 329 4.91 -33.82 6.85
N TYR A 330 5.78 -34.20 5.91
CA TYR A 330 7.04 -34.87 6.21
C TYR A 330 7.94 -34.02 7.12
N ILE A 331 8.13 -32.73 6.80
CA ILE A 331 8.96 -31.83 7.61
C ILE A 331 8.39 -31.64 9.00
N THR A 332 7.07 -31.51 9.12
CA THR A 332 6.40 -31.39 10.43
C THR A 332 6.60 -32.64 11.27
N ALA A 333 6.40 -33.83 10.68
CA ALA A 333 6.61 -35.11 11.36
C ALA A 333 8.08 -35.33 11.74
N LEU A 334 9.01 -34.96 10.85
CA LEU A 334 10.44 -35.03 11.10
C LEU A 334 10.85 -34.14 12.27
N ALA A 335 10.34 -32.91 12.31
CA ALA A 335 10.63 -31.96 13.37
C ALA A 335 10.07 -32.35 14.74
N GLN A 336 8.89 -32.95 14.75
CA GLN A 336 8.23 -33.44 15.97
C GLN A 336 8.71 -34.84 16.38
N GLU A 337 9.63 -35.44 15.60
CA GLU A 337 10.11 -36.81 15.75
C GLU A 337 8.97 -37.85 15.85
N THR A 338 7.90 -37.69 15.07
CA THR A 338 6.76 -38.61 15.13
C THR A 338 7.05 -39.95 14.45
N PRO A 339 6.37 -41.05 14.84
CA PRO A 339 6.56 -42.36 14.22
C PRO A 339 6.22 -42.41 12.72
N GLU A 340 5.36 -41.51 12.25
CA GLU A 340 4.86 -41.49 10.87
C GLU A 340 5.86 -40.89 9.86
N LYS A 341 6.94 -40.25 10.33
CA LYS A 341 7.87 -39.51 9.46
C LYS A 341 8.46 -40.34 8.31
N GLU A 342 8.75 -41.62 8.52
CA GLU A 342 9.30 -42.50 7.47
C GLU A 342 8.24 -42.85 6.41
N ALA A 343 6.98 -43.02 6.83
CA ALA A 343 5.88 -43.25 5.90
C ALA A 343 5.61 -42.00 5.05
N LEU A 344 5.58 -40.82 5.67
CA LEU A 344 5.41 -39.54 4.99
C LEU A 344 6.58 -39.22 4.05
N ARG A 345 7.82 -39.57 4.46
CA ARG A 345 9.00 -39.46 3.59
C ARG A 345 8.87 -40.34 2.35
N ALA A 346 8.43 -41.59 2.51
CA ALA A 346 8.24 -42.52 1.40
C ALA A 346 7.16 -42.01 0.43
N GLU A 347 6.04 -41.52 0.94
CA GLU A 347 4.96 -40.90 0.15
C GLU A 347 5.47 -39.67 -0.63
N PHE A 348 6.18 -38.76 0.05
CA PHE A 348 6.76 -37.58 -0.59
C PHE A 348 7.74 -37.95 -1.72
N LYS A 349 8.60 -38.96 -1.50
CA LYS A 349 9.52 -39.48 -2.53
C LYS A 349 8.79 -40.05 -3.73
N GLU A 350 7.74 -40.84 -3.50
CA GLU A 350 6.92 -41.42 -4.57
C GLU A 350 6.24 -40.33 -5.41
N LEU A 351 5.68 -39.31 -4.76
CA LEU A 351 5.09 -38.16 -5.44
C LEU A 351 6.11 -37.37 -6.27
N LEU A 352 7.31 -37.14 -5.71
CA LEU A 352 8.39 -36.45 -6.40
C LEU A 352 8.85 -37.20 -7.65
N THR A 353 9.10 -38.51 -7.53
CA THR A 353 9.49 -39.35 -8.66
C THR A 353 8.40 -39.35 -9.73
N THR A 354 7.14 -39.54 -9.34
CA THR A 354 6.00 -39.52 -10.26
C THR A 354 5.86 -38.18 -10.98
N HIS A 355 6.06 -37.06 -10.27
CA HIS A 355 6.03 -35.73 -10.86
C HIS A 355 7.13 -35.57 -11.92
N ILE A 356 8.37 -35.98 -11.59
CA ILE A 356 9.52 -35.86 -12.49
C ILE A 356 9.33 -36.71 -13.74
N GLU A 357 8.88 -37.95 -13.59
CA GLU A 357 8.63 -38.86 -14.72
C GLU A 357 7.51 -38.36 -15.65
N THR A 358 6.50 -37.69 -15.10
CA THR A 358 5.31 -37.25 -15.85
C THR A 358 5.47 -35.85 -16.45
N TYR A 359 6.10 -34.93 -15.71
CA TYR A 359 6.10 -33.50 -16.03
C TYR A 359 7.50 -32.87 -16.17
N GLY A 360 8.55 -33.56 -15.74
CA GLY A 360 9.91 -33.04 -15.73
C GLY A 360 10.32 -32.43 -14.38
N ILE A 361 11.52 -31.86 -14.36
CA ILE A 361 12.14 -31.33 -13.13
C ILE A 361 11.49 -29.98 -12.80
N PRO A 362 10.94 -29.78 -11.58
CA PRO A 362 10.27 -28.54 -11.23
C PRO A 362 11.13 -27.26 -11.37
N ASP A 363 12.46 -27.36 -11.14
CA ASP A 363 13.39 -26.25 -11.30
C ASP A 363 13.49 -25.74 -12.75
N GLU A 364 13.29 -26.63 -13.72
CA GLU A 364 13.40 -26.37 -15.16
C GLU A 364 12.05 -25.94 -15.78
N ASP A 365 10.97 -25.89 -15.00
CA ASP A 365 9.61 -25.64 -15.50
C ASP A 365 9.20 -24.15 -15.43
N GLU A 366 9.13 -23.52 -16.59
CA GLU A 366 8.71 -22.12 -16.75
C GLU A 366 7.24 -21.86 -16.42
N ASP A 367 6.35 -22.83 -16.62
CA ASP A 367 4.93 -22.67 -16.30
C ASP A 367 4.70 -22.74 -14.79
N LEU A 368 5.41 -23.62 -14.09
CA LEU A 368 5.45 -23.63 -12.62
C LEU A 368 5.94 -22.27 -12.11
N ARG A 369 7.06 -21.75 -12.63
CA ARG A 369 7.57 -20.43 -12.23
C ARG A 369 6.59 -19.29 -12.48
N LYS A 370 5.82 -19.33 -13.57
CA LYS A 370 4.78 -18.32 -13.86
C LYS A 370 3.59 -18.41 -12.92
N VAL A 371 3.11 -19.62 -12.64
CA VAL A 371 1.93 -19.86 -11.78
C VAL A 371 2.26 -19.57 -10.32
N PHE A 372 3.39 -20.07 -9.83
CA PHE A 372 3.84 -19.92 -8.45
C PHE A 372 4.71 -18.68 -8.22
N LYS A 373 4.72 -17.70 -9.14
CA LYS A 373 5.65 -16.55 -9.08
C LYS A 373 5.57 -15.71 -7.79
N PHE A 374 4.41 -15.76 -7.13
CA PHE A 374 4.14 -15.07 -5.86
C PHE A 374 3.95 -16.04 -4.69
N ASP A 375 4.04 -17.34 -4.95
CA ASP A 375 3.97 -18.37 -3.94
C ASP A 375 5.33 -18.44 -3.23
N ASN A 376 5.33 -18.24 -1.91
CA ASN A 376 6.56 -18.31 -1.13
C ASN A 376 7.17 -19.72 -1.13
N ASN A 377 6.43 -20.78 -1.48
CA ASN A 377 6.91 -22.15 -1.54
C ASN A 377 7.57 -22.51 -2.88
N LEU A 378 7.60 -21.62 -3.88
CA LEU A 378 8.22 -21.89 -5.18
C LEU A 378 9.69 -22.34 -5.02
N TYR A 379 10.43 -21.74 -4.09
CA TYR A 379 11.82 -22.12 -3.88
C TYR A 379 11.94 -23.60 -3.47
N LYS A 380 11.00 -24.15 -2.70
CA LYS A 380 10.97 -25.57 -2.29
C LYS A 380 10.94 -26.43 -3.55
N LEU A 381 9.95 -26.23 -4.42
CA LEU A 381 9.84 -26.97 -5.69
C LEU A 381 11.13 -26.92 -6.51
N THR A 382 11.72 -25.74 -6.66
CA THR A 382 12.93 -25.52 -7.48
C THR A 382 14.24 -26.01 -6.84
N THR A 383 14.21 -26.48 -5.60
CA THR A 383 15.42 -26.92 -4.88
C THR A 383 15.42 -28.39 -4.49
N LEU A 384 14.27 -29.08 -4.56
CA LEU A 384 14.17 -30.51 -4.22
C LEU A 384 15.06 -31.39 -5.09
N VAL A 385 15.09 -31.14 -6.40
CA VAL A 385 15.88 -31.89 -7.37
C VAL A 385 16.44 -30.94 -8.41
N LYS A 386 17.74 -31.08 -8.68
CA LYS A 386 18.44 -30.32 -9.71
C LYS A 386 19.26 -31.23 -10.59
N ARG A 387 19.51 -30.78 -11.81
CA ARG A 387 20.47 -31.44 -12.69
C ARG A 387 21.88 -30.92 -12.39
N ASP A 388 22.81 -31.83 -12.14
CA ASP A 388 24.23 -31.49 -12.04
C ASP A 388 24.69 -30.91 -13.39
N PRO A 389 25.28 -29.69 -13.40
CA PRO A 389 25.63 -29.00 -14.63
C PRO A 389 26.81 -29.63 -15.38
N ILE A 390 27.57 -30.54 -14.74
CA ILE A 390 28.76 -31.18 -15.29
C ILE A 390 28.41 -32.54 -15.88
N ASN A 391 27.74 -33.41 -15.12
CA ASN A 391 27.49 -34.80 -15.53
C ASN A 391 26.03 -35.05 -15.95
N GLY A 392 25.10 -34.12 -15.69
CA GLY A 392 23.70 -34.23 -16.06
C GLY A 392 22.86 -35.15 -15.17
N GLU A 393 23.43 -35.69 -14.09
CA GLU A 393 22.74 -36.54 -13.12
C GLU A 393 21.79 -35.73 -12.23
N LEU A 394 20.77 -36.38 -11.68
CA LEU A 394 19.84 -35.75 -10.76
C LEU A 394 20.43 -35.74 -9.35
N VAL A 395 20.51 -34.56 -8.76
CA VAL A 395 20.92 -34.32 -7.38
C VAL A 395 19.68 -33.98 -6.58
N HIS A 396 19.39 -34.82 -5.58
CA HIS A 396 18.29 -34.64 -4.64
C HIS A 396 18.78 -33.84 -3.43
N ALA A 397 17.92 -32.98 -2.89
CA ALA A 397 18.25 -32.21 -1.71
C ALA A 397 18.41 -33.11 -0.47
N ASP A 398 19.42 -32.84 0.37
CA ASP A 398 19.72 -33.63 1.59
C ASP A 398 18.49 -33.82 2.50
N ILE A 399 17.60 -32.83 2.51
CA ILE A 399 16.33 -32.80 3.27
C ILE A 399 15.48 -34.06 3.05
N ILE A 400 15.58 -34.64 1.86
CA ILE A 400 14.85 -35.83 1.41
C ILE A 400 15.31 -37.10 2.15
N ASP A 401 16.56 -37.11 2.60
CA ASP A 401 17.22 -38.26 3.27
C ASP A 401 17.68 -37.94 4.70
N ALA A 402 17.48 -36.71 5.19
CA ALA A 402 17.98 -36.26 6.49
C ALA A 402 17.13 -36.75 7.67
N ASP A 403 17.73 -37.54 8.57
CA ASP A 403 17.09 -38.04 9.80
C ASP A 403 17.15 -37.07 11.00
N SER A 404 18.00 -36.05 10.93
CA SER A 404 18.17 -35.06 12.00
C SER A 404 18.37 -33.65 11.44
N MET A 405 17.30 -32.85 11.38
CA MET A 405 17.41 -31.43 11.00
C MET A 405 17.62 -30.49 12.18
N PHE A 406 17.25 -30.90 13.39
CA PHE A 406 17.25 -30.04 14.56
C PHE A 406 18.42 -30.39 15.49
N ASN A 407 19.35 -29.46 15.64
CA ASN A 407 20.41 -29.57 16.64
C ASN A 407 19.77 -29.61 18.03
N ARG A 408 20.01 -30.67 18.82
CA ARG A 408 19.37 -30.96 20.14
C ARG A 408 19.49 -29.85 21.20
N ASN A 409 20.21 -28.77 20.91
CA ASN A 409 20.47 -27.65 21.81
C ASN A 409 19.48 -26.48 21.67
N TYR A 410 18.54 -26.52 20.72
CA TYR A 410 17.49 -25.50 20.61
C TYR A 410 16.17 -26.12 20.17
N VAL A 411 15.29 -26.38 21.12
CA VAL A 411 13.90 -26.77 20.87
C VAL A 411 13.02 -25.73 21.58
N PRO A 412 12.55 -24.67 20.90
CA PRO A 412 11.32 -24.04 21.34
C PRO A 412 10.24 -25.12 21.27
N ALA A 413 9.31 -25.13 22.22
CA ALA A 413 8.13 -25.99 22.11
C ALA A 413 7.26 -25.47 20.94
N VAL A 414 7.62 -25.85 19.72
CA VAL A 414 6.93 -25.47 18.50
C VAL A 414 5.69 -26.35 18.38
N LYS A 415 4.52 -25.71 18.31
CA LYS A 415 3.22 -26.39 18.32
C LYS A 415 2.56 -26.41 16.93
N ASP A 416 3.14 -25.77 15.91
CA ASP A 416 2.60 -25.69 14.55
C ASP A 416 3.69 -25.81 13.46
N SER A 417 3.28 -26.08 12.21
CA SER A 417 4.13 -26.34 11.05
C SER A 417 4.84 -25.12 10.46
N ASP A 418 4.31 -23.92 10.66
CA ASP A 418 4.72 -22.69 9.99
C ASP A 418 6.07 -22.20 10.53
N ASP A 419 6.29 -22.34 11.84
CA ASP A 419 7.57 -22.01 12.49
C ASP A 419 8.70 -22.98 12.09
N LEU A 420 8.37 -24.24 11.78
CA LEU A 420 9.35 -25.31 11.55
C LEU A 420 10.08 -25.20 10.21
N ALA A 421 9.37 -24.78 9.15
CA ALA A 421 9.95 -24.63 7.82
C ALA A 421 10.93 -23.44 7.73
N GLU A 422 10.64 -22.34 8.45
CA GLU A 422 11.57 -21.20 8.57
C GLU A 422 12.77 -21.55 9.47
N LEU A 423 12.56 -22.19 10.63
CA LEU A 423 13.63 -22.58 11.55
C LEU A 423 14.60 -23.61 10.95
N ALA A 424 14.10 -24.57 10.16
CA ALA A 424 14.93 -25.56 9.48
C ALA A 424 15.90 -24.93 8.45
N MET A 425 15.55 -23.77 7.88
CA MET A 425 16.41 -23.02 6.97
C MET A 425 17.40 -22.08 7.69
N PHE A 426 17.00 -21.50 8.83
CA PHE A 426 17.90 -20.68 9.65
C PHE A 426 19.03 -21.48 10.32
N GLY A 427 18.83 -22.78 10.58
CA GLY A 427 19.83 -23.66 11.17
C GLY A 427 21.13 -23.86 10.38
N ARG A 428 21.18 -23.50 9.09
CA ARG A 428 22.41 -23.49 8.27
C ARG A 428 23.06 -22.10 8.12
N SER A 429 22.42 -21.03 8.60
CA SER A 429 22.98 -19.66 8.53
C SER A 429 23.99 -19.37 9.64
N ILE A 430 24.13 -20.25 10.64
CA ILE A 430 24.99 -20.02 11.81
C ILE A 430 25.73 -21.31 12.15
N GLY A 431 26.79 -21.63 11.40
CA GLY A 431 27.67 -22.74 11.76
C GLY A 431 28.52 -23.26 10.62
N GLU A 432 29.63 -22.57 10.35
CA GLU A 432 30.98 -23.05 9.94
C GLU A 432 31.74 -21.82 9.41
N THR A 433 32.17 -20.90 10.26
CA THR A 433 33.47 -20.98 10.94
C THR A 433 33.52 -19.98 12.10
N LEU A 434 33.81 -20.48 13.30
CA LEU A 434 34.47 -19.76 14.40
C LEU A 434 35.78 -20.49 14.68
#